data_AF-A0A4R6YY40-F1
#
_entry.id   AF-A0A4R6YY40-F1
#
_cell.length_a   1.000
_cell.length_b   1.000
_cell.length_c   1.000
_cell.angle_alpha   90.00
_cell.angle_beta   90.00
_cell.angle_gamma   90.00
#
_symmetry.space_group_name_H-M   'P 1'
#
loop_
_entity.id
_entity.type
_entity.pdbx_description
1 polymer ?
#
loop_
_entity_poly.entity_id
_entity_poly.type
_entity_poly.pdbx_seq_one_letter_code
_entity_poly.pdbx_strand_id
1 'polypeptide(L)'
;MNKQSKKFLGPPAKVTVNTPAGIAGVYDAQTAEFGASVAANPVTADVVLVNDGSGTATDGCETPFVNAAAIAGKMALIDRGTCDFTIKVKNAQDGGAVGVIIANNAAGLPGMSGVDPTITIPSLGTTQAAGTAMKANLPAPGVNAKLGVQTGAGLAGTQQGCVRMFAPNPVRTGSSVSHFHSEDFPNLLMGPSLNRSIFNKVDLTLPLFQDIDWRTNPEDTLFIDDFEPNPCAASASVP
;
A
#
# COMPACT_ATOMS: atom_id res chain seq x y z
N MET A 1 20.64 -6.76 14.29
CA MET A 1 19.87 -5.50 14.29
C MET A 1 20.41 -4.62 13.17
N ASN A 2 19.64 -4.41 12.10
CA ASN A 2 20.08 -3.56 10.99
C ASN A 2 20.12 -2.10 11.49
N LYS A 3 21.32 -1.54 11.60
CA LYS A 3 21.55 -0.22 12.22
C LYS A 3 20.93 0.92 11.41
N GLN A 4 20.64 0.69 10.12
CA GLN A 4 20.15 1.73 9.21
C GLN A 4 18.63 1.74 9.10
N SER A 5 17.91 0.69 9.52
CA SER A 5 16.45 0.58 9.37
C SER A 5 15.69 1.79 9.91
N LYS A 6 16.11 2.35 11.04
CA LYS A 6 15.47 3.53 11.66
C LYS A 6 15.60 4.82 10.84
N LYS A 7 16.55 4.88 9.90
CA LYS A 7 16.74 6.05 9.03
C LYS A 7 15.75 6.09 7.87
N PHE A 8 15.26 4.92 7.45
CA PHE A 8 14.44 4.78 6.25
C PHE A 8 13.01 4.36 6.55
N LEU A 9 12.80 3.53 7.58
CA LEU A 9 11.49 3.01 7.94
C LEU A 9 10.84 3.87 9.02
N GLY A 10 9.55 4.12 8.84
CA GLY A 10 8.68 4.76 9.81
C GLY A 10 7.84 3.74 10.59
N PRO A 11 6.87 4.21 11.39
CA PRO A 11 5.91 3.33 12.04
C PRO A 11 5.00 2.64 11.00
N PRO A 12 4.55 1.40 11.24
CA PRO A 12 3.72 0.67 10.28
C PRO A 12 2.38 1.34 10.05
N ALA A 13 1.93 1.34 8.80
CA ALA A 13 0.55 1.67 8.47
C ALA A 13 -0.41 0.61 9.03
N LYS A 14 -1.53 1.05 9.58
CA LYS A 14 -2.56 0.21 10.20
C LYS A 14 -3.95 0.75 9.92
N VAL A 15 -4.92 -0.17 9.88
CA VAL A 15 -6.34 0.16 10.04
C VAL A 15 -6.66 0.01 11.52
N THR A 16 -7.04 1.08 12.19
CA THR A 16 -7.48 1.02 13.61
C THR A 16 -8.99 1.12 13.66
N VAL A 17 -9.66 0.07 14.10
CA VAL A 17 -11.11 0.09 14.35
C VAL A 17 -11.36 0.59 15.76
N ASN A 18 -12.10 1.69 15.87
CA ASN A 18 -12.46 2.33 17.14
C ASN A 18 -13.76 1.74 17.71
N THR A 19 -14.73 1.43 16.84
CA THR A 19 -16.03 0.84 17.20
C THR A 19 -16.50 -0.14 16.12
N PRO A 20 -17.34 -1.12 16.47
CA PRO A 20 -17.84 -1.44 17.81
C PRO A 20 -16.79 -2.18 18.66
N ALA A 21 -16.97 -2.20 19.99
CA ALA A 21 -15.99 -2.78 20.93
C ALA A 21 -15.63 -4.25 20.64
N GLY A 22 -16.57 -5.03 20.08
CA GLY A 22 -16.33 -6.44 19.74
C GLY A 22 -15.30 -6.67 18.62
N ILE A 23 -15.02 -5.66 17.80
CA ILE A 23 -13.98 -5.69 16.76
C ILE A 23 -13.03 -4.47 16.86
N ALA A 24 -13.04 -3.75 17.99
CA ALA A 24 -12.13 -2.64 18.19
C ALA A 24 -10.70 -3.18 18.32
N GLY A 25 -9.76 -2.57 17.60
CA GLY A 25 -8.40 -3.08 17.55
C GLY A 25 -7.58 -2.51 16.40
N VAL A 26 -6.32 -2.89 16.38
CA VAL A 26 -5.36 -2.48 15.34
C VAL A 26 -5.15 -3.66 14.39
N TYR A 27 -5.44 -3.44 13.12
CA TYR A 27 -5.36 -4.44 12.06
C TYR A 27 -4.19 -4.15 11.12
N ASP A 28 -3.54 -5.22 10.67
CA ASP A 28 -2.48 -5.13 9.68
C ASP A 28 -2.99 -4.53 8.37
N ALA A 29 -2.16 -3.65 7.81
CA ALA A 29 -2.48 -2.96 6.59
C ALA A 29 -1.22 -2.70 5.76
N GLN A 30 -1.41 -2.56 4.46
CA GLN A 30 -0.40 -2.14 3.50
C GLN A 30 -0.88 -0.87 2.80
N THR A 31 0.03 0.07 2.57
CA THR A 31 -0.28 1.30 1.84
C THR A 31 -0.40 1.06 0.35
N ALA A 32 -1.30 1.78 -0.31
CA ALA A 32 -1.29 1.91 -1.75
C ALA A 32 -0.07 2.67 -2.25
N GLU A 33 0.36 2.38 -3.47
CA GLU A 33 1.46 3.10 -4.16
C GLU A 33 1.01 4.44 -4.76
N PHE A 34 -0.27 4.78 -4.62
CA PHE A 34 -0.94 5.97 -5.14
C PHE A 34 -1.82 6.59 -4.06
N GLY A 35 -2.33 7.80 -4.32
CA GLY A 35 -3.16 8.52 -3.38
C GLY A 35 -2.37 9.24 -2.29
N ALA A 36 -3.10 9.83 -1.33
CA ALA A 36 -2.46 10.55 -0.23
C ALA A 36 -1.79 9.61 0.76
N SER A 37 -0.60 10.01 1.25
CA SER A 37 0.09 9.30 2.32
C SER A 37 -0.74 9.29 3.60
N VAL A 38 -1.02 8.10 4.13
CA VAL A 38 -1.72 7.89 5.42
C VAL A 38 -0.93 8.39 6.63
N ALA A 39 0.39 8.54 6.48
CA ALA A 39 1.24 9.06 7.55
C ALA A 39 1.11 10.59 7.67
N ALA A 40 1.05 11.28 6.53
CA ALA A 40 0.86 12.72 6.48
C ALA A 40 -0.62 13.12 6.64
N ASN A 41 -1.54 12.28 6.16
CA ASN A 41 -2.98 12.55 6.11
C ASN A 41 -3.77 11.39 6.74
N PRO A 42 -3.66 11.17 8.06
CA PRO A 42 -4.47 10.16 8.72
C PRO A 42 -5.95 10.55 8.69
N VAL A 43 -6.84 9.60 8.41
CA VAL A 43 -8.29 9.84 8.29
C VAL A 43 -9.02 8.95 9.28
N THR A 44 -9.96 9.52 10.03
CA THR A 44 -10.90 8.78 10.89
C THR A 44 -12.32 9.06 10.43
N ALA A 45 -13.08 8.02 10.12
CA ALA A 45 -14.46 8.15 9.65
C ALA A 45 -15.24 6.85 9.89
N ASP A 46 -16.56 6.93 9.79
CA ASP A 46 -17.39 5.73 9.76
C ASP A 46 -17.17 4.99 8.44
N VAL A 47 -17.22 3.67 8.50
CA VAL A 47 -16.98 2.76 7.38
C VAL A 47 -18.31 2.38 6.75
N VAL A 48 -18.37 2.40 5.43
CA VAL A 48 -19.52 1.96 4.63
C VAL A 48 -19.02 0.97 3.60
N LEU A 49 -19.69 -0.19 3.52
CA LEU A 49 -19.44 -1.18 2.48
C LEU A 49 -19.95 -0.64 1.15
N VAL A 50 -19.12 -0.64 0.13
CA VAL A 50 -19.50 -0.22 -1.23
C VAL A 50 -20.57 -1.15 -1.81
N ASN A 51 -21.48 -0.56 -2.58
CA ASN A 51 -22.43 -1.27 -3.43
C ASN A 51 -22.48 -0.59 -4.81
N ASP A 52 -21.80 -1.16 -5.80
CA ASP A 52 -21.83 -0.71 -7.20
C ASP A 52 -23.03 -1.23 -8.01
N GLY A 53 -23.83 -2.14 -7.43
CA GLY A 53 -25.10 -2.60 -7.98
C GLY A 53 -25.00 -3.64 -9.10
N SER A 54 -23.79 -4.11 -9.46
CA SER A 54 -23.62 -5.09 -10.54
C SER A 54 -22.49 -6.07 -10.25
N GLY A 55 -22.41 -7.17 -11.01
CA GLY A 55 -21.32 -8.15 -10.85
C GLY A 55 -21.09 -8.57 -9.39
N THR A 56 -19.88 -8.34 -8.88
CA THR A 56 -19.60 -8.46 -7.45
C THR A 56 -19.81 -7.10 -6.78
N ALA A 57 -21.02 -6.88 -6.27
CA ALA A 57 -21.49 -5.56 -5.84
C ALA A 57 -20.58 -4.78 -4.88
N THR A 58 -19.72 -5.47 -4.13
CA THR A 58 -18.85 -4.88 -3.10
C THR A 58 -17.43 -4.61 -3.57
N ASP A 59 -17.10 -4.90 -4.83
CA ASP A 59 -15.76 -4.76 -5.35
C ASP A 59 -15.48 -3.38 -5.97
N GLY A 60 -16.51 -2.54 -6.17
CA GLY A 60 -16.37 -1.13 -6.51
C GLY A 60 -15.83 -0.90 -7.92
N CYS A 61 -16.00 -1.89 -8.81
CA CYS A 61 -15.53 -1.81 -10.18
C CYS A 61 -16.45 -0.97 -11.06
N GLU A 62 -17.75 -1.04 -10.83
CA GLU A 62 -18.74 -0.31 -11.61
C GLU A 62 -19.18 0.99 -10.93
N THR A 63 -19.67 1.91 -11.75
CA THR A 63 -20.13 3.24 -11.33
C THR A 63 -21.37 3.62 -12.13
N PRO A 64 -22.34 4.37 -11.57
CA PRO A 64 -22.36 4.94 -10.21
C PRO A 64 -22.64 3.92 -9.12
N PHE A 65 -22.06 4.14 -7.93
CA PHE A 65 -22.42 3.36 -6.75
C PHE A 65 -23.88 3.59 -6.37
N VAL A 66 -24.63 2.50 -6.17
CA VAL A 66 -26.03 2.52 -5.73
C VAL A 66 -26.15 3.22 -4.38
N ASN A 67 -25.15 3.07 -3.51
CA ASN A 67 -25.10 3.69 -2.20
C ASN A 67 -24.13 4.88 -2.10
N ALA A 68 -23.84 5.59 -3.20
CA ALA A 68 -22.94 6.75 -3.22
C ALA A 68 -23.27 7.78 -2.11
N ALA A 69 -24.57 8.04 -1.87
CA ALA A 69 -25.01 8.97 -0.82
C ALA A 69 -24.62 8.53 0.60
N ALA A 70 -24.51 7.22 0.86
CA ALA A 70 -24.06 6.69 2.15
C ALA A 70 -22.54 6.76 2.30
N ILE A 71 -21.79 6.73 1.19
CA ILE A 71 -20.33 6.76 1.15
C ILE A 71 -19.77 8.17 1.27
N ALA A 72 -20.50 9.19 0.77
CA ALA A 72 -20.06 10.58 0.81
C ALA A 72 -19.67 11.03 2.23
N GLY A 73 -18.43 11.51 2.39
CA GLY A 73 -17.87 11.92 3.68
C GLY A 73 -17.45 10.77 4.61
N LYS A 74 -17.56 9.51 4.16
CA LYS A 74 -17.27 8.29 4.92
C LYS A 74 -16.12 7.50 4.31
N MET A 75 -15.68 6.45 5.00
CA MET A 75 -14.64 5.55 4.53
C MET A 75 -15.25 4.39 3.76
N ALA A 76 -14.82 4.19 2.52
CA ALA A 76 -15.32 3.09 1.69
C ALA A 76 -14.58 1.80 2.04
N LEU A 77 -15.30 0.76 2.42
CA LEU A 77 -14.79 -0.61 2.49
C LEU A 77 -15.14 -1.32 1.17
N ILE A 78 -14.13 -1.84 0.50
CA ILE A 78 -14.23 -2.45 -0.82
C ILE A 78 -13.57 -3.82 -0.80
N ASP A 79 -14.22 -4.82 -1.38
CA ASP A 79 -13.61 -6.13 -1.58
C ASP A 79 -12.63 -6.12 -2.76
N ARG A 80 -11.49 -6.76 -2.58
CA ARG A 80 -10.60 -7.05 -3.71
C ARG A 80 -11.35 -7.91 -4.71
N GLY A 81 -11.40 -7.44 -5.95
CA GLY A 81 -12.13 -8.07 -7.04
C GLY A 81 -11.35 -8.01 -8.35
N THR A 82 -12.07 -7.80 -9.44
CA THR A 82 -11.58 -8.05 -10.81
C THR A 82 -10.88 -6.85 -11.44
N CYS A 83 -11.29 -5.63 -11.13
CA CYS A 83 -10.66 -4.41 -11.61
C CYS A 83 -9.46 -3.96 -10.76
N ASP A 84 -8.69 -3.02 -11.31
CA ASP A 84 -7.50 -2.45 -10.67
C ASP A 84 -7.83 -1.66 -9.39
N PHE A 85 -6.88 -1.64 -8.44
CA PHE A 85 -7.06 -0.90 -7.19
C PHE A 85 -7.23 0.60 -7.40
N THR A 86 -6.59 1.18 -8.41
CA THR A 86 -6.76 2.59 -8.77
C THR A 86 -8.21 2.87 -9.17
N ILE A 87 -8.82 2.02 -9.98
CA ILE A 87 -10.24 2.14 -10.39
C ILE A 87 -11.14 2.12 -9.15
N LYS A 88 -10.95 1.14 -8.27
CA LYS A 88 -11.74 1.00 -7.03
C LYS A 88 -11.67 2.26 -6.16
N VAL A 89 -10.45 2.75 -5.90
CA VAL A 89 -10.24 3.91 -5.05
C VAL A 89 -10.72 5.20 -5.73
N LYS A 90 -10.54 5.32 -7.04
CA LYS A 90 -11.02 6.46 -7.83
C LYS A 90 -12.55 6.53 -7.83
N ASN A 91 -13.23 5.41 -8.07
CA ASN A 91 -14.69 5.34 -8.01
C ASN A 91 -15.22 5.73 -6.63
N ALA A 92 -14.56 5.27 -5.55
CA ALA A 92 -14.93 5.67 -4.19
C ALA A 92 -14.69 7.16 -3.91
N GLN A 93 -13.57 7.71 -4.38
CA GLN A 93 -13.29 9.14 -4.29
C GLN A 93 -14.33 9.96 -5.03
N ASP A 94 -14.70 9.56 -6.25
CA ASP A 94 -15.71 10.25 -7.05
C ASP A 94 -17.11 10.12 -6.43
N GLY A 95 -17.36 9.04 -5.68
CA GLY A 95 -18.50 8.86 -4.78
C GLY A 95 -18.44 9.67 -3.48
N GLY A 96 -17.38 10.47 -3.27
CA GLY A 96 -17.21 11.37 -2.12
C GLY A 96 -16.60 10.71 -0.88
N ALA A 97 -16.00 9.52 -0.98
CA ALA A 97 -15.31 8.90 0.14
C ALA A 97 -14.11 9.74 0.58
N VAL A 98 -13.80 9.72 1.88
CA VAL A 98 -12.63 10.43 2.46
C VAL A 98 -11.42 9.51 2.68
N GLY A 99 -11.60 8.21 2.46
CA GLY A 99 -10.55 7.20 2.53
C GLY A 99 -11.08 5.82 2.13
N VAL A 100 -10.19 4.90 1.79
CA VAL A 100 -10.57 3.57 1.32
C VAL A 100 -9.84 2.46 2.09
N ILE A 101 -10.59 1.43 2.47
CA ILE A 101 -10.06 0.15 2.93
C ILE A 101 -10.35 -0.89 1.86
N ILE A 102 -9.31 -1.55 1.35
CA ILE A 102 -9.44 -2.71 0.47
C ILE A 102 -9.29 -3.98 1.31
N ALA A 103 -10.36 -4.77 1.42
CA ALA A 103 -10.32 -6.09 2.02
C ALA A 103 -9.77 -7.11 1.02
N ASN A 104 -8.65 -7.75 1.34
CA ASN A 104 -8.09 -8.79 0.48
C ASN A 104 -9.04 -10.00 0.37
N ASN A 105 -8.97 -10.73 -0.73
CA ASN A 105 -9.73 -11.96 -0.96
C ASN A 105 -8.85 -13.23 -0.91
N ALA A 106 -7.58 -13.07 -0.52
CA ALA A 106 -6.58 -14.12 -0.37
C ALA A 106 -5.82 -13.94 0.95
N ALA A 107 -4.99 -14.92 1.29
CA ALA A 107 -4.11 -14.83 2.45
C ALA A 107 -3.10 -13.67 2.32
N GLY A 108 -2.81 -13.01 3.44
CA GLY A 108 -1.90 -11.87 3.52
C GLY A 108 -2.52 -10.52 3.13
N LEU A 109 -1.67 -9.52 2.96
CA LEU A 109 -2.05 -8.16 2.55
C LEU A 109 -2.04 -8.02 1.02
N PRO A 110 -2.92 -7.18 0.44
CA PRO A 110 -2.93 -6.95 -1.00
C PRO A 110 -1.88 -5.90 -1.39
N GLY A 111 -1.01 -6.25 -2.33
CA GLY A 111 -0.10 -5.29 -2.96
C GLY A 111 -0.86 -4.35 -3.88
N MET A 112 -1.13 -3.13 -3.41
CA MET A 112 -1.95 -2.13 -4.10
C MET A 112 -1.11 -1.21 -4.99
N SER A 113 -0.69 -1.74 -6.15
CA SER A 113 0.04 -0.98 -7.17
C SER A 113 -0.88 -0.32 -8.18
N GLY A 114 -0.35 0.66 -8.91
CA GLY A 114 -1.06 1.37 -9.97
C GLY A 114 -0.66 2.85 -10.03
N VAL A 115 -1.12 3.56 -11.06
CA VAL A 115 -0.85 4.99 -11.25
C VAL A 115 -2.13 5.70 -11.64
N ASP A 116 -2.59 6.60 -10.77
CA ASP A 116 -3.60 7.60 -11.09
C ASP A 116 -3.33 8.85 -10.24
N PRO A 117 -2.81 9.94 -10.83
CA PRO A 117 -2.46 11.15 -10.09
C PRO A 117 -3.69 11.93 -9.62
N THR A 118 -4.89 11.57 -10.08
CA THR A 118 -6.15 12.22 -9.67
C THR A 118 -6.70 11.66 -8.35
N ILE A 119 -6.14 10.55 -7.85
CA ILE A 119 -6.48 10.01 -6.54
C ILE A 119 -5.75 10.84 -5.47
N THR A 120 -6.51 11.48 -4.60
CA THR A 120 -6.06 12.37 -3.54
C THR A 120 -6.45 11.90 -2.14
N ILE A 121 -7.30 10.87 -2.02
CA ILE A 121 -7.65 10.27 -0.73
C ILE A 121 -6.66 9.18 -0.33
N PRO A 122 -6.45 8.95 0.98
CA PRO A 122 -5.63 7.85 1.45
C PRO A 122 -6.33 6.50 1.29
N SER A 123 -5.57 5.45 0.98
CA SER A 123 -6.10 4.09 0.91
C SER A 123 -5.15 3.06 1.51
N LEU A 124 -5.73 2.06 2.19
CA LEU A 124 -5.01 0.95 2.80
C LEU A 124 -5.64 -0.39 2.38
N GLY A 125 -4.78 -1.36 2.09
CA GLY A 125 -5.17 -2.76 1.93
C GLY A 125 -5.07 -3.50 3.26
N THR A 126 -6.05 -4.30 3.63
CA THR A 126 -6.03 -5.14 4.84
C THR A 126 -6.31 -6.61 4.52
N THR A 127 -6.20 -7.47 5.53
CA THR A 127 -6.43 -8.91 5.39
C THR A 127 -7.90 -9.24 5.13
N GLN A 128 -8.14 -10.42 4.54
CA GLN A 128 -9.50 -10.94 4.37
C GLN A 128 -10.26 -11.04 5.69
N ALA A 129 -9.60 -11.51 6.76
CA ALA A 129 -10.22 -11.66 8.07
C ALA A 129 -10.68 -10.33 8.67
N ALA A 130 -9.83 -9.29 8.58
CA ALA A 130 -10.18 -7.94 9.03
C ALA A 130 -11.37 -7.37 8.24
N GLY A 131 -11.34 -7.50 6.91
CA GLY A 131 -12.45 -7.09 6.04
C GLY A 131 -13.77 -7.80 6.39
N THR A 132 -13.74 -9.11 6.58
CA THR A 132 -14.93 -9.90 6.98
C THR A 132 -15.46 -9.47 8.34
N ALA A 133 -14.58 -9.21 9.32
CA ALA A 133 -14.99 -8.73 10.65
C ALA A 133 -15.70 -7.36 10.58
N MET A 134 -15.16 -6.44 9.78
CA MET A 134 -15.81 -5.13 9.56
C MET A 134 -17.15 -5.28 8.86
N LYS A 135 -17.22 -6.06 7.76
CA LYS A 135 -18.47 -6.30 7.01
C LYS A 135 -19.58 -6.90 7.88
N ALA A 136 -19.24 -7.79 8.82
CA ALA A 136 -20.22 -8.40 9.73
C ALA A 136 -20.90 -7.40 10.69
N ASN A 137 -20.36 -6.18 10.82
CA ASN A 137 -20.89 -5.12 11.68
C ASN A 137 -21.49 -3.95 10.88
N LEU A 138 -21.63 -4.09 9.55
CA LEU A 138 -22.20 -3.08 8.66
C LEU A 138 -23.57 -3.51 8.12
N PRO A 139 -24.51 -2.58 7.91
CA PRO A 139 -24.43 -1.16 8.26
C PRO A 139 -24.65 -0.88 9.75
N ALA A 140 -25.21 -1.85 10.50
CA ALA A 140 -25.45 -1.76 11.95
C ALA A 140 -24.75 -2.93 12.67
N PRO A 141 -24.12 -2.72 13.85
CA PRO A 141 -24.09 -1.49 14.65
C PRO A 141 -23.26 -0.33 14.06
N GLY A 142 -22.53 -0.56 12.96
CA GLY A 142 -21.68 0.43 12.31
C GLY A 142 -20.25 0.34 12.81
N VAL A 143 -19.30 0.66 11.94
CA VAL A 143 -17.87 0.59 12.22
C VAL A 143 -17.27 1.99 12.08
N ASN A 144 -16.50 2.44 13.07
CA ASN A 144 -15.66 3.63 12.95
C ASN A 144 -14.19 3.21 12.90
N ALA A 145 -13.45 3.69 11.90
CA ALA A 145 -12.07 3.30 11.70
C ALA A 145 -11.16 4.49 11.38
N LYS A 146 -9.88 4.31 11.64
CA LYS A 146 -8.80 5.22 11.30
C LYS A 146 -7.80 4.56 10.35
N LEU A 147 -7.51 5.23 9.24
CA LEU A 147 -6.33 4.96 8.41
C LEU A 147 -5.18 5.82 8.92
N GLY A 148 -4.05 5.20 9.24
CA GLY A 148 -2.88 5.95 9.69
C GLY A 148 -1.71 5.04 10.02
N VAL A 149 -0.75 5.59 10.75
CA VAL A 149 0.41 4.84 11.25
C VAL A 149 0.28 4.58 12.75
N GLN A 150 0.81 3.43 13.21
CA GLN A 150 0.84 3.09 14.63
C GLN A 150 2.17 3.50 15.24
N THR A 151 2.19 4.66 15.89
CA THR A 151 3.37 5.14 16.62
C THR A 151 3.69 4.23 17.81
N GLY A 152 4.98 4.02 18.08
CA GLY A 152 5.43 3.13 19.17
C GLY A 152 5.41 1.63 18.86
N ALA A 153 4.90 1.19 17.71
CA ALA A 153 4.88 -0.22 17.29
C ALA A 153 6.23 -0.76 16.75
N GLY A 154 7.29 0.05 16.84
CA GLY A 154 8.56 -0.23 16.16
C GLY A 154 8.53 0.20 14.69
N LEU A 155 9.50 -0.30 13.93
CA LEU A 155 9.62 0.01 12.51
C LEU A 155 8.76 -0.93 11.69
N ALA A 156 8.09 -0.37 10.68
CA ALA A 156 7.36 -1.11 9.68
C ALA A 156 8.23 -2.22 9.06
N GLY A 157 7.64 -3.39 8.76
CA GLY A 157 8.33 -4.54 8.17
C GLY A 157 9.48 -5.13 8.99
N THR A 158 9.60 -4.84 10.30
CA THR A 158 10.61 -5.45 11.17
C THR A 158 10.04 -6.48 12.15
N GLN A 159 10.84 -7.49 12.51
CA GLN A 159 10.56 -8.47 13.55
C GLN A 159 11.80 -8.63 14.43
N GLN A 160 11.66 -8.52 15.76
CA GLN A 160 12.78 -8.59 16.71
C GLN A 160 13.96 -7.64 16.36
N GLY A 161 13.66 -6.49 15.73
CA GLY A 161 14.66 -5.50 15.33
C GLY A 161 15.45 -5.85 14.05
N CYS A 162 15.01 -6.86 13.30
CA CYS A 162 15.53 -7.21 11.98
C CYS A 162 14.46 -6.91 10.91
N VAL A 163 14.89 -6.39 9.76
CA VAL A 163 14.00 -6.21 8.59
C VAL A 163 13.59 -7.58 8.08
N ARG A 164 12.31 -7.74 7.78
CA ARG A 164 11.74 -8.99 7.29
C ARG A 164 11.97 -9.11 5.79
N MET A 165 12.25 -10.33 5.35
CA MET A 165 12.25 -10.69 3.94
C MET A 165 10.82 -11.03 3.51
N PHE A 166 10.42 -10.70 2.28
CA PHE A 166 9.16 -11.20 1.74
C PHE A 166 9.34 -12.66 1.31
N ALA A 167 8.70 -13.59 2.00
CA ALA A 167 8.70 -15.02 1.68
C ALA A 167 7.31 -15.62 1.99
N PRO A 168 6.32 -15.47 1.09
CA PRO A 168 4.93 -15.86 1.36
C PRO A 168 4.78 -17.39 1.42
N ASN A 169 3.85 -17.85 2.28
CA ASN A 169 3.40 -19.24 2.35
C ASN A 169 1.87 -19.30 2.14
N PRO A 170 1.35 -20.01 1.11
CA PRO A 170 2.10 -20.77 0.11
C PRO A 170 2.89 -19.87 -0.85
N VAL A 171 3.90 -20.45 -1.49
CA VAL A 171 4.74 -19.78 -2.49
C VAL A 171 3.86 -19.17 -3.58
N ARG A 172 4.12 -17.92 -3.93
CA ARG A 172 3.43 -17.19 -4.99
C ARG A 172 4.36 -17.04 -6.20
N THR A 173 3.95 -17.54 -7.36
CA THR A 173 4.70 -17.41 -8.62
C THR A 173 4.93 -15.94 -8.98
N GLY A 174 6.16 -15.60 -9.40
CA GLY A 174 6.59 -14.23 -9.69
C GLY A 174 7.70 -13.78 -8.75
N SER A 175 7.34 -13.40 -7.52
CA SER A 175 8.29 -12.98 -6.48
C SER A 175 8.11 -13.86 -5.24
N SER A 176 8.76 -15.01 -5.25
CA SER A 176 8.68 -15.99 -4.15
C SER A 176 9.56 -15.62 -2.96
N VAL A 177 10.60 -14.82 -3.21
CA VAL A 177 11.48 -14.25 -2.20
C VAL A 177 11.91 -12.85 -2.66
N SER A 178 11.69 -11.83 -1.82
CA SER A 178 12.18 -10.46 -2.08
C SER A 178 12.90 -9.93 -0.85
N HIS A 179 13.90 -9.07 -1.05
CA HIS A 179 14.77 -8.56 0.00
C HIS A 179 14.02 -7.85 1.13
N PHE A 180 12.90 -7.19 0.79
CA PHE A 180 12.09 -6.40 1.70
C PHE A 180 10.65 -6.89 1.73
N HIS A 181 10.01 -6.79 2.90
CA HIS A 181 8.65 -7.26 3.13
C HIS A 181 7.63 -6.24 2.62
N SER A 182 6.45 -6.69 2.21
CA SER A 182 5.34 -5.83 1.77
C SER A 182 4.75 -4.94 2.88
N GLU A 183 5.29 -5.01 4.10
CA GLU A 183 4.87 -4.20 5.25
C GLU A 183 5.89 -3.10 5.57
N ASP A 184 7.02 -3.05 4.86
CA ASP A 184 7.97 -1.94 4.99
C ASP A 184 7.27 -0.63 4.62
N PHE A 185 7.40 0.38 5.46
CA PHE A 185 6.79 1.70 5.25
C PHE A 185 7.81 2.80 5.57
N PRO A 186 8.09 3.73 4.64
CA PRO A 186 7.65 3.70 3.24
C PRO A 186 8.14 2.45 2.50
N ASN A 187 7.49 2.12 1.39
CA ASN A 187 7.86 0.98 0.56
C ASN A 187 9.32 1.12 0.07
N LEU A 188 10.02 -0.02 -0.06
CA LEU A 188 11.44 -0.09 -0.46
C LEU A 188 11.61 -0.60 -1.90
N LEU A 189 12.72 -0.24 -2.55
CA LEU A 189 13.09 -0.51 -3.94
C LEU A 189 13.12 -2.00 -4.28
N MET A 190 13.69 -2.83 -3.40
CA MET A 190 13.81 -4.29 -3.57
C MET A 190 12.69 -5.08 -2.88
N GLY A 191 11.51 -4.47 -2.73
CA GLY A 191 10.29 -5.14 -2.32
C GLY A 191 9.70 -6.03 -3.42
N PRO A 192 8.62 -6.79 -3.13
CA PRO A 192 8.02 -7.73 -4.08
C PRO A 192 7.33 -7.06 -5.29
N SER A 193 7.08 -5.76 -5.23
CA SER A 193 6.55 -4.96 -6.32
C SER A 193 7.37 -3.68 -6.51
N LEU A 194 7.63 -3.33 -7.78
CA LEU A 194 8.18 -2.04 -8.16
C LEU A 194 7.17 -0.96 -7.79
N ASN A 195 7.48 -0.17 -6.77
CA ASN A 195 6.61 0.90 -6.31
C ASN A 195 7.13 2.26 -6.78
N ARG A 196 6.25 3.22 -7.08
CA ARG A 196 6.67 4.59 -7.46
C ARG A 196 6.78 5.54 -6.28
N SER A 197 6.53 5.05 -5.06
CA SER A 197 6.86 5.75 -3.81
C SER A 197 8.37 5.74 -3.51
N ILE A 198 9.19 5.09 -4.35
CA ILE A 198 10.65 5.08 -4.24
C ILE A 198 11.14 6.50 -4.53
N PHE A 199 11.67 7.12 -3.49
CA PHE A 199 12.20 8.47 -3.52
C PHE A 199 13.42 8.56 -4.46
N ASN A 200 13.79 9.80 -4.80
CA ASN A 200 15.02 10.18 -5.49
C ASN A 200 16.32 9.88 -4.69
N LYS A 201 16.29 8.92 -3.77
CA LYS A 201 17.41 8.49 -2.91
C LYS A 201 17.38 6.97 -2.75
N VAL A 202 18.56 6.35 -2.74
CA VAL A 202 18.69 4.93 -2.43
C VAL A 202 18.28 4.69 -0.97
N ASP A 203 17.46 3.66 -0.74
CA ASP A 203 16.91 3.31 0.56
C ASP A 203 17.77 2.26 1.29
N LEU A 204 17.16 1.33 2.05
CA LEU A 204 17.85 0.21 2.69
C LEU A 204 18.59 -0.72 1.74
N THR A 205 18.39 -0.59 0.42
CA THR A 205 19.13 -1.33 -0.60
C THR A 205 20.64 -1.07 -0.54
N LEU A 206 21.09 0.18 -0.28
CA LEU A 206 22.53 0.48 -0.22
C LEU A 206 23.20 -0.17 1.00
N PRO A 207 22.67 -0.02 2.24
CA PRO A 207 23.17 -0.76 3.39
C PRO A 207 23.12 -2.28 3.21
N LEU A 208 22.08 -2.81 2.56
CA LEU A 208 21.97 -4.24 2.29
C LEU A 208 23.12 -4.73 1.40
N PHE A 209 23.50 -3.98 0.36
CA PHE A 209 24.64 -4.31 -0.47
C PHE A 209 25.96 -4.24 0.30
N GLN A 210 26.15 -3.23 1.15
CA GLN A 210 27.32 -3.17 2.04
C GLN A 210 27.41 -4.39 2.97
N ASP A 211 26.28 -4.85 3.50
CA ASP A 211 26.22 -6.01 4.42
C ASP A 211 26.61 -7.33 3.72
N ILE A 212 26.52 -7.41 2.39
CA ILE A 212 26.98 -8.57 1.59
C ILE A 212 28.33 -8.30 0.88
N ASP A 213 29.12 -7.38 1.43
CA ASP A 213 30.47 -7.00 0.98
C ASP A 213 30.54 -6.35 -0.41
N TRP A 214 29.42 -5.85 -0.95
CA TRP A 214 29.47 -5.05 -2.17
C TRP A 214 30.01 -3.65 -1.87
N ARG A 215 30.90 -3.18 -2.74
CA ARG A 215 31.38 -1.79 -2.69
C ARG A 215 30.27 -0.87 -3.19
N THR A 216 29.74 -0.06 -2.29
CA THR A 216 28.78 0.98 -2.62
C THR A 216 29.42 2.34 -2.46
N ASN A 217 29.35 3.21 -3.47
CA ASN A 217 29.82 4.58 -3.35
C ASN A 217 28.65 5.47 -2.87
N PRO A 218 28.72 6.13 -1.70
CA PRO A 218 27.61 6.93 -1.19
C PRO A 218 27.35 8.25 -1.96
N GLU A 219 28.25 8.64 -2.87
CA GLU A 219 28.29 9.94 -3.55
C GLU A 219 27.93 9.90 -5.06
N ASP A 220 27.48 8.77 -5.61
CA ASP A 220 27.31 8.68 -7.07
C ASP A 220 26.06 9.40 -7.56
N THR A 221 26.25 10.66 -7.92
CA THR A 221 25.54 11.31 -9.03
C THR A 221 25.76 10.43 -10.27
N LEU A 222 24.92 9.40 -10.45
CA LEU A 222 25.01 8.44 -11.57
C LEU A 222 24.78 9.09 -12.93
N PHE A 223 24.19 10.29 -12.96
CA PHE A 223 24.03 11.11 -14.15
C PHE A 223 24.51 12.53 -13.82
N ILE A 224 25.72 12.87 -14.24
CA ILE A 224 26.15 14.28 -14.28
C ILE A 224 25.47 14.99 -15.48
N ASP A 225 25.13 14.25 -16.55
CA ASP A 225 24.73 14.81 -17.86
C ASP A 225 23.66 14.00 -18.66
N ASP A 226 22.50 13.66 -18.08
CA ASP A 226 21.47 12.81 -18.73
C ASP A 226 21.94 11.36 -19.04
N PHE A 227 21.04 10.51 -19.58
CA PHE A 227 21.39 9.15 -20.04
C PHE A 227 22.51 9.22 -21.08
N GLU A 228 23.64 8.54 -20.84
CA GLU A 228 24.69 8.42 -21.84
C GLU A 228 24.10 7.95 -23.19
N PRO A 229 24.55 8.52 -24.33
CA PRO A 229 24.03 8.14 -25.63
C PRO A 229 24.21 6.63 -25.86
N ASN A 230 23.16 6.00 -26.36
CA ASN A 230 23.04 4.56 -26.58
C ASN A 230 24.33 3.97 -27.20
N PRO A 231 25.07 3.09 -26.49
CA PRO A 231 26.30 2.50 -27.00
C PRO A 231 26.07 1.57 -28.21
N CYS A 232 24.82 1.24 -28.53
CA CYS A 232 24.41 0.47 -29.71
C CYS A 232 24.00 1.34 -30.90
N ALA A 233 24.11 2.67 -30.84
CA ALA A 233 23.96 3.53 -32.00
C ALA A 233 25.19 3.41 -32.91
N ALA A 234 25.27 2.29 -33.63
CA ALA A 234 26.27 2.08 -34.67
C ALA A 234 26.17 3.21 -35.70
N SER A 235 27.34 3.75 -36.06
CA SER A 235 27.54 4.79 -37.06
C SER A 235 26.78 4.48 -38.35
N ALA A 236 25.69 5.21 -38.60
CA ALA A 236 25.20 5.40 -39.96
C ALA A 236 26.20 6.31 -40.67
N SER A 237 27.26 5.72 -41.22
CA SER A 237 28.12 6.39 -42.19
C SER A 237 27.30 6.65 -43.45
N VAL A 238 26.88 7.89 -43.61
CA VAL A 238 26.36 8.48 -44.85
C VAL A 238 27.47 8.46 -45.90
N PRO A 239 27.15 8.07 -47.14
CA PRO A 239 27.52 8.87 -48.30
C PRO A 239 26.31 9.64 -48.86
#